data_AF-A0A9F5IZE4-F1
#
_entry.id   AF-A0A9F5IZE4-F1
#
_cell.length_a   1.000
_cell.length_b   1.000
_cell.length_c   1.000
_cell.angle_alpha   90.00
_cell.angle_beta   90.00
_cell.angle_gamma   90.00
#
_symmetry.space_group_name_H-M   'P 1'
#
loop_
_entity.id
_entity.type
_entity.pdbx_description
1 polymer ?
#
loop_
_entity_poly.entity_id
_entity_poly.type
_entity_poly.pdbx_seq_one_letter_code
_entity_poly.pdbx_strand_id
1 'polypeptide(L)'
;MQTIAENGDASSGKQNEEKTYKKTASSAIKGAIQLGIGYTVGNLTSKPDRDVLMQDFYVVESVFLPSEGSNLTPAHHYPDFRFKTYAPLAFRYFRELFGIKPDDYLYSICSEPLIELSNPGASGSLFFVTSDDEFIIKTVQHKEAEFLQKLLPGYYMNLNQNPRTLLPKFYGLYCVQSGGINIRIVVMNNVLPRALKMHYNYDLKGSTYKRRASRKEREKSNPTFKDLDFLQDLHEGLYFDSETYSALMKTLQRDCRVSEMF
;
A
#
# COMPACT_ATOMS: atom_id res chain seq x y z
N MET A 1 -33.81 25.52 -48.59
CA MET A 1 -33.54 24.11 -48.99
C MET A 1 -32.09 23.85 -48.65
N GLN A 2 -31.83 23.07 -47.58
CA GLN A 2 -31.40 21.66 -47.66
C GLN A 2 -29.93 21.56 -48.10
N THR A 3 -28.98 20.85 -47.48
CA THR A 3 -28.87 19.98 -46.28
C THR A 3 -27.40 19.50 -46.23
N ILE A 4 -26.85 19.24 -45.03
CA ILE A 4 -26.04 18.04 -44.63
C ILE A 4 -24.68 17.81 -45.36
N ALA A 5 -23.52 17.95 -44.68
CA ALA A 5 -22.74 16.93 -43.93
C ALA A 5 -22.17 15.81 -44.84
N GLU A 6 -20.94 15.30 -44.72
CA GLU A 6 -20.25 14.66 -43.59
C GLU A 6 -18.76 14.42 -43.95
N ASN A 7 -17.86 14.67 -43.01
CA ASN A 7 -17.03 13.71 -42.25
C ASN A 7 -15.80 13.10 -42.93
N GLY A 8 -14.70 13.19 -42.18
CA GLY A 8 -13.50 12.38 -42.37
C GLY A 8 -12.36 12.77 -41.43
N ASP A 9 -12.64 13.21 -40.19
CA ASP A 9 -11.58 13.39 -39.20
C ASP A 9 -11.32 12.06 -38.51
N ALA A 10 -10.16 11.48 -38.81
CA ALA A 10 -9.69 10.24 -38.22
C ALA A 10 -9.26 10.51 -36.77
N SER A 11 -10.10 10.11 -35.81
CA SER A 11 -9.72 10.07 -34.40
C SER A 11 -8.59 9.06 -34.20
N SER A 12 -7.36 9.55 -34.24
CA SER A 12 -6.19 8.79 -33.78
C SER A 12 -6.33 8.57 -32.27
N GLY A 13 -6.34 7.30 -31.89
CA GLY A 13 -6.46 6.86 -30.51
C GLY A 13 -5.37 7.48 -29.64
N LYS A 14 -5.76 8.00 -28.48
CA LYS A 14 -4.82 8.36 -27.41
C LYS A 14 -4.03 7.11 -27.06
N GLN A 15 -2.76 7.06 -27.47
CA GLN A 15 -1.79 6.10 -26.95
C GLN A 15 -1.75 6.27 -25.43
N ASN A 16 -1.89 5.16 -24.70
CA ASN A 16 -1.71 5.12 -23.25
C ASN A 16 -0.26 5.53 -22.95
N GLU A 17 -0.02 6.81 -22.66
CA GLU A 17 1.28 7.26 -22.18
C GLU A 17 1.62 6.51 -20.89
N GLU A 18 2.68 5.71 -20.94
CA GLU A 18 3.15 4.95 -19.79
C GLU A 18 3.66 5.90 -18.71
N LYS A 19 3.03 5.86 -17.53
CA LYS A 19 3.47 6.65 -16.39
C LYS A 19 4.83 6.16 -15.91
N THR A 20 5.71 7.10 -15.59
CA THR A 20 7.03 6.81 -15.01
C THR A 20 7.12 7.32 -13.58
N TYR A 21 7.83 6.59 -12.72
CA TYR A 21 8.20 7.01 -11.38
C TYR A 21 9.69 6.86 -11.18
N LYS A 22 10.36 7.95 -10.79
CA LYS A 22 11.83 8.04 -10.76
C LYS A 22 12.47 7.59 -12.08
N LYS A 23 11.86 7.91 -13.22
CA LYS A 23 12.29 7.49 -14.58
C LYS A 23 12.14 5.99 -14.87
N THR A 24 11.49 5.23 -14.00
CA THR A 24 11.15 3.82 -14.24
C THR A 24 9.70 3.70 -14.65
N ALA A 25 9.44 2.96 -15.73
CA ALA A 25 8.11 2.60 -16.20
C ALA A 25 7.27 1.95 -15.08
N SER A 26 6.03 2.38 -14.90
CA SER A 26 5.11 1.82 -13.90
C SER A 26 4.90 0.31 -14.10
N SER A 27 4.83 -0.16 -15.36
CA SER A 27 4.72 -1.60 -15.66
C SER A 27 5.93 -2.40 -15.16
N ALA A 28 7.15 -1.87 -15.35
CA ALA A 28 8.38 -2.49 -14.88
C ALA A 28 8.46 -2.54 -13.36
N ILE A 29 7.99 -1.49 -12.67
CA ILE A 29 7.90 -1.47 -11.21
C ILE A 29 6.96 -2.57 -10.72
N LYS A 30 5.76 -2.68 -11.30
CA LYS A 30 4.78 -3.70 -10.91
C LYS A 30 5.34 -5.11 -11.09
N GLY A 31 5.91 -5.40 -12.26
CA GLY A 31 6.49 -6.70 -12.53
C GLY A 31 7.66 -7.07 -11.60
N ALA A 32 8.57 -6.12 -11.33
CA ALA A 32 9.66 -6.32 -10.38
C ALA A 32 9.16 -6.58 -8.94
N ILE A 33 8.06 -5.92 -8.54
CA ILE A 33 7.40 -6.16 -7.25
C ILE A 33 6.83 -7.58 -7.20
N GLN A 34 6.05 -7.98 -8.21
CA GLN A 34 5.38 -9.28 -8.25
C GLN A 34 6.40 -10.42 -8.30
N LEU A 35 7.43 -10.32 -9.14
CA LEU A 35 8.49 -11.32 -9.23
C LEU A 35 9.30 -11.41 -7.93
N GLY A 36 9.67 -10.25 -7.36
CA GLY A 36 10.45 -10.19 -6.12
C GLY A 36 9.70 -10.77 -4.91
N ILE A 37 8.44 -10.39 -4.72
CA ILE A 37 7.59 -10.92 -3.65
C ILE A 37 7.33 -12.42 -3.85
N GLY A 38 7.02 -12.83 -5.09
CA GLY A 38 6.80 -14.23 -5.44
C GLY A 38 7.97 -15.11 -5.03
N TYR A 39 9.19 -14.68 -5.37
CA TYR A 39 10.40 -15.38 -4.99
C TYR A 39 10.68 -15.36 -3.48
N THR A 40 10.65 -14.19 -2.83
CA THR A 40 11.10 -14.11 -1.43
C THR A 40 10.10 -14.70 -0.45
N VAL A 41 8.80 -14.55 -0.68
CA VAL A 41 7.76 -15.19 0.14
C VAL A 41 7.68 -16.68 -0.17
N GLY A 42 7.76 -17.08 -1.44
CA GLY A 42 7.77 -18.50 -1.84
C GLY A 42 8.95 -19.28 -1.25
N ASN A 43 10.13 -18.67 -1.13
CA ASN A 43 11.25 -19.31 -0.44
C ASN A 43 11.10 -19.30 1.08
N LEU A 44 10.42 -18.32 1.65
CA LEU A 44 10.22 -18.22 3.10
C LEU A 44 9.32 -19.33 3.63
N THR A 45 8.36 -19.84 2.84
CA THR A 45 7.50 -20.97 3.23
C THR A 45 8.29 -22.28 3.42
N SER A 46 9.46 -22.41 2.80
CA SER A 46 10.35 -23.56 3.02
C SER A 46 11.15 -23.49 4.32
N LYS A 47 11.22 -22.30 4.96
CA LYS A 47 11.95 -22.12 6.23
C LYS A 47 11.06 -22.57 7.39
N PRO A 48 11.60 -23.29 8.39
CA PRO A 48 10.83 -23.78 9.52
C PRO A 48 10.18 -22.64 10.32
N ASP A 49 9.07 -22.97 10.97
CA ASP A 49 8.41 -22.04 11.88
C ASP A 49 9.19 -21.91 13.19
N ARG A 50 9.29 -20.66 13.65
CA ARG A 50 9.90 -20.29 14.92
C ARG A 50 9.43 -18.91 15.34
N ASP A 51 9.56 -18.63 16.63
CA ASP A 51 9.26 -17.32 17.20
C ASP A 51 10.15 -16.22 16.62
N VAL A 52 9.59 -15.00 16.57
CA VAL A 52 10.28 -13.78 16.17
C VAL A 52 11.17 -13.32 17.33
N LEU A 53 12.46 -13.13 17.04
CA LEU A 53 13.45 -12.59 17.98
C LEU A 53 13.73 -11.13 17.65
N MET A 54 14.26 -10.37 18.62
CA MET A 54 14.55 -8.94 18.44
C MET A 54 15.46 -8.65 17.24
N GLN A 55 16.42 -9.54 16.98
CA GLN A 55 17.33 -9.43 15.83
C GLN A 55 16.61 -9.51 14.47
N ASP A 56 15.48 -10.23 14.39
CA ASP A 56 14.74 -10.46 13.14
C ASP A 56 14.13 -9.16 12.58
N PHE A 57 13.87 -8.16 13.43
CA PHE A 57 13.38 -6.84 13.00
C PHE A 57 14.43 -6.04 12.19
N TYR A 58 15.71 -6.35 12.36
CA TYR A 58 16.81 -5.64 11.69
C TYR A 58 17.37 -6.39 10.48
N VAL A 59 16.94 -7.63 10.23
CA VAL A 59 17.37 -8.43 9.09
C VAL A 59 16.92 -7.80 7.78
N VAL A 60 17.84 -7.75 6.81
CA VAL A 60 17.51 -7.39 5.42
C VAL A 60 18.11 -8.45 4.50
N GLU A 61 17.26 -9.22 3.85
CA GLU A 61 17.66 -10.20 2.84
C GLU A 61 17.68 -9.53 1.45
N SER A 62 18.61 -9.94 0.59
CA SER A 62 18.78 -9.36 -0.74
C SER A 62 19.03 -10.46 -1.77
N VAL A 63 18.24 -10.48 -2.83
CA VAL A 63 18.44 -11.35 -3.99
C VAL A 63 18.65 -10.51 -5.26
N PHE A 64 19.45 -11.01 -6.19
CA PHE A 64 19.62 -10.42 -7.53
C PHE A 64 18.81 -11.21 -8.54
N LEU A 65 18.00 -10.51 -9.34
CA LEU A 65 17.12 -11.08 -10.37
C LEU A 65 17.55 -10.51 -11.74
N PRO A 66 18.32 -11.29 -12.52
CA PRO A 66 18.75 -10.90 -13.86
C PRO A 66 17.63 -11.09 -14.89
N SER A 67 17.57 -10.18 -15.86
CA SER A 67 16.64 -10.20 -16.99
C SER A 67 16.74 -11.47 -17.85
N GLU A 68 17.95 -11.99 -18.03
CA GLU A 68 18.21 -13.26 -18.72
C GLU A 68 17.71 -14.49 -17.94
N GLY A 69 17.26 -14.31 -16.70
CA GLY A 69 16.84 -15.39 -15.81
C GLY A 69 18.00 -16.05 -15.07
N SER A 70 17.66 -16.94 -14.15
CA SER A 70 18.61 -17.70 -13.34
C SER A 70 18.02 -19.04 -12.92
N ASN A 71 18.78 -19.85 -12.18
CA ASN A 71 18.25 -21.07 -11.54
C ASN A 71 17.16 -20.77 -10.49
N LEU A 72 17.01 -19.49 -10.10
CA LEU A 72 16.08 -19.04 -9.07
C LEU A 72 14.78 -18.46 -9.65
N THR A 73 14.87 -17.83 -10.83
CA THR A 73 13.75 -17.11 -11.45
C THR A 73 13.81 -17.22 -12.98
N PRO A 74 12.66 -17.34 -13.67
CA PRO A 74 12.63 -17.35 -15.13
C PRO A 74 13.13 -16.02 -15.72
N ALA A 75 13.51 -16.05 -17.00
CA ALA A 75 13.83 -14.85 -17.76
C ALA A 75 12.63 -13.88 -17.81
N HIS A 76 12.90 -12.59 -17.84
CA HIS A 76 11.88 -11.54 -17.81
C HIS A 76 12.29 -10.28 -18.57
N HIS A 77 11.32 -9.49 -18.99
CA HIS A 77 11.55 -8.29 -19.82
C HIS A 77 11.95 -7.03 -19.03
N TYR A 78 11.95 -7.09 -17.69
CA TYR A 78 12.37 -5.96 -16.84
C TYR A 78 13.90 -5.90 -16.73
N PRO A 79 14.49 -4.70 -16.55
CA PRO A 79 15.93 -4.59 -16.31
C PRO A 79 16.38 -5.38 -15.09
N ASP A 80 17.63 -5.81 -15.09
CA ASP A 80 18.27 -6.43 -13.94
C ASP A 80 18.04 -5.62 -12.66
N PHE A 81 17.65 -6.30 -11.58
CA PHE A 81 17.36 -5.63 -10.32
C PHE A 81 17.74 -6.48 -9.12
N ARG A 82 18.01 -5.80 -8.01
CA ARG A 82 18.17 -6.40 -6.71
C ARG A 82 16.91 -6.17 -5.90
N PHE A 83 16.33 -7.23 -5.36
CA PHE A 83 15.15 -7.18 -4.51
C PHE A 83 15.55 -7.39 -3.06
N LYS A 84 15.25 -6.41 -2.21
CA LYS A 84 15.50 -6.46 -0.77
C LYS A 84 14.21 -6.69 0.00
N THR A 85 14.25 -7.62 0.94
CA THR A 85 13.16 -7.89 1.87
C THR A 85 13.60 -7.53 3.28
N TYR A 86 12.88 -6.62 3.93
CA TYR A 86 13.17 -6.16 5.28
C TYR A 86 12.36 -7.00 6.28
N ALA A 87 13.00 -7.43 7.37
CA ALA A 87 12.41 -8.19 8.46
C ALA A 87 11.48 -9.35 8.01
N PRO A 88 11.92 -10.24 7.11
CA PRO A 88 11.06 -11.23 6.46
C PRO A 88 10.27 -12.08 7.45
N LEU A 89 10.91 -12.53 8.54
CA LEU A 89 10.27 -13.35 9.55
C LEU A 89 9.22 -12.57 10.37
N ALA A 90 9.50 -11.30 10.69
CA ALA A 90 8.53 -10.46 11.40
C ALA A 90 7.26 -10.23 10.55
N PHE A 91 7.42 -9.98 9.24
CA PHE A 91 6.27 -9.82 8.34
C PHE A 91 5.56 -11.13 8.02
N ARG A 92 6.23 -12.29 8.09
CA ARG A 92 5.54 -13.60 8.13
C ARG A 92 4.62 -13.68 9.34
N TYR A 93 5.15 -13.43 10.54
CA TYR A 93 4.37 -13.42 11.78
C TYR A 93 3.20 -12.42 11.75
N PHE A 94 3.41 -11.20 11.25
CA PHE A 94 2.32 -10.22 11.16
C PHE A 94 1.20 -10.68 10.21
N ARG A 95 1.55 -11.27 9.06
CA ARG A 95 0.55 -11.83 8.13
C ARG A 95 -0.26 -12.95 8.81
N GLU A 96 0.40 -13.87 9.50
CA GLU A 96 -0.26 -14.94 10.27
C GLU A 96 -1.19 -14.39 11.35
N LEU A 97 -0.74 -13.39 12.12
CA LEU A 97 -1.56 -12.75 13.15
C LEU A 97 -2.81 -12.07 12.57
N PHE A 98 -2.73 -11.56 11.35
CA PHE A 98 -3.85 -10.99 10.62
C PHE A 98 -4.64 -12.00 9.79
N GLY A 99 -4.34 -13.30 9.90
CA GLY A 99 -5.07 -14.37 9.24
C GLY A 99 -4.79 -14.52 7.74
N ILE A 100 -3.67 -13.98 7.25
CA ILE A 100 -3.29 -14.03 5.84
C ILE A 100 -2.38 -15.23 5.60
N LYS A 101 -2.86 -16.20 4.83
CA LYS A 101 -2.04 -17.36 4.44
C LYS A 101 -1.01 -16.94 3.38
N PRO A 102 0.16 -17.59 3.33
CA PRO A 102 1.17 -17.31 2.32
C PRO A 102 0.65 -17.45 0.88
N ASP A 103 -0.13 -18.49 0.61
CA ASP A 103 -0.67 -18.76 -0.73
C ASP A 103 -1.67 -17.69 -1.17
N ASP A 104 -2.56 -17.25 -0.27
CA ASP A 104 -3.53 -16.18 -0.54
C ASP A 104 -2.81 -14.85 -0.82
N TYR A 105 -1.78 -14.53 -0.02
CA TYR A 105 -0.94 -13.35 -0.21
C TYR A 105 -0.21 -13.35 -1.56
N LEU A 106 0.38 -14.50 -1.92
CA LEU A 106 1.06 -14.70 -3.20
C LEU A 106 0.09 -14.64 -4.37
N TYR A 107 -1.08 -15.27 -4.24
CA TYR A 107 -2.09 -15.27 -5.29
C TYR A 107 -2.56 -13.85 -5.59
N SER A 108 -2.99 -13.12 -4.56
CA SER A 108 -3.48 -11.75 -4.63
C SER A 108 -2.48 -10.78 -5.29
N ILE A 109 -1.21 -10.88 -4.92
CA ILE A 109 -0.18 -9.94 -5.39
C ILE A 109 0.41 -10.37 -6.73
N CYS A 110 0.72 -11.66 -6.92
CA CYS A 110 1.58 -12.12 -7.99
C CYS A 110 0.83 -12.76 -9.17
N SER A 111 -0.42 -13.21 -8.98
CA SER A 111 -1.15 -13.94 -10.04
C SER A 111 -1.96 -13.02 -10.95
N GLU A 112 -2.34 -11.84 -10.45
CA GLU A 112 -3.17 -10.89 -11.19
C GLU A 112 -2.49 -9.52 -11.35
N PRO A 113 -2.79 -8.74 -12.40
CA PRO A 113 -2.14 -7.44 -12.63
C PRO A 113 -2.42 -6.41 -11.53
N LEU A 114 -1.37 -5.76 -11.03
CA LEU A 114 -1.51 -4.64 -10.08
C LEU A 114 -2.16 -3.41 -10.74
N ILE A 115 -3.19 -2.87 -10.09
CA ILE A 115 -3.94 -1.71 -10.57
C ILE A 115 -3.33 -0.44 -9.96
N GLU A 116 -2.92 0.52 -10.79
CA GLU A 116 -2.36 1.78 -10.30
C GLU A 116 -3.46 2.77 -9.93
N LEU A 117 -3.43 3.27 -8.70
CA LEU A 117 -4.38 4.26 -8.21
C LEU A 117 -3.89 5.68 -8.54
N SER A 118 -4.78 6.47 -9.13
CA SER A 118 -4.51 7.87 -9.49
C SER A 118 -4.72 8.82 -8.30
N ASN A 119 -4.07 8.52 -7.17
CA ASN A 119 -4.12 9.34 -5.97
C ASN A 119 -2.71 9.84 -5.62
N PRO A 120 -2.24 10.94 -6.23
CA PRO A 120 -1.07 11.63 -5.72
C PRO A 120 -1.47 12.26 -4.39
N GLY A 121 -1.26 11.54 -3.29
CA GLY A 121 -1.16 12.18 -1.99
C GLY A 121 -0.09 13.29 -2.07
N ALA A 122 -0.08 14.22 -1.12
CA ALA A 122 0.88 15.33 -1.11
C ALA A 122 2.35 14.91 -1.22
N SER A 123 2.67 13.63 -0.91
CA SER A 123 4.01 13.06 -0.99
C SER A 123 4.47 12.60 -2.37
N GLY A 124 3.59 12.60 -3.39
CA GLY A 124 3.93 12.09 -4.73
C GLY A 124 4.22 10.59 -4.75
N SER A 125 3.68 9.84 -3.79
CA SER A 125 3.80 8.37 -3.73
C SER A 125 2.92 7.70 -4.78
N LEU A 126 3.42 6.63 -5.37
CA LEU A 126 2.61 5.68 -6.14
C LEU A 126 1.86 4.76 -5.19
N PHE A 127 0.64 4.42 -5.61
CA PHE A 127 -0.21 3.44 -4.96
C PHE A 127 -0.64 2.42 -6.01
N PHE A 128 -0.49 1.15 -5.67
CA PHE A 128 -1.12 0.05 -6.37
C PHE A 128 -2.11 -0.65 -5.45
N VAL A 129 -3.10 -1.27 -6.05
CA VAL A 129 -4.04 -2.17 -5.38
C VAL A 129 -4.04 -3.52 -6.10
N THR A 130 -4.20 -4.61 -5.36
CA THR A 130 -4.39 -5.95 -5.93
C THR A 130 -5.76 -6.07 -6.59
N SER A 131 -5.91 -7.02 -7.52
CA SER A 131 -7.14 -7.17 -8.31
C SER A 131 -8.35 -7.57 -7.47
N ASP A 132 -8.13 -8.33 -6.40
CA ASP A 132 -9.12 -8.68 -5.38
C ASP A 132 -9.42 -7.55 -4.38
N ASP A 133 -8.70 -6.43 -4.51
CA ASP A 133 -8.86 -5.21 -3.73
C ASP A 133 -8.50 -5.35 -2.23
N GLU A 134 -7.77 -6.41 -1.85
CA GLU A 134 -7.40 -6.68 -0.45
C GLU A 134 -6.17 -5.89 0.01
N PHE A 135 -5.17 -5.71 -0.85
CA PHE A 135 -3.88 -5.12 -0.49
C PHE A 135 -3.58 -3.83 -1.23
N ILE A 136 -3.08 -2.85 -0.48
CA ILE A 136 -2.49 -1.63 -1.00
C ILE A 136 -0.96 -1.77 -0.97
N ILE A 137 -0.32 -1.47 -2.11
CA ILE A 137 1.13 -1.36 -2.23
C ILE A 137 1.48 0.10 -2.43
N LYS A 138 2.20 0.69 -1.48
CA LYS A 138 2.54 2.11 -1.48
C LYS A 138 4.05 2.30 -1.58
N THR A 139 4.50 3.18 -2.48
CA THR A 139 5.90 3.62 -2.45
C THR A 139 6.16 4.56 -1.29
N VAL A 140 7.26 4.33 -0.58
CA VAL A 140 7.69 5.15 0.56
C VAL A 140 9.09 5.72 0.34
N GLN A 141 9.36 6.86 0.96
CA GLN A 141 10.67 7.47 0.96
C GLN A 141 11.65 6.65 1.79
N HIS A 142 12.96 6.91 1.63
CA HIS A 142 13.98 6.22 2.40
C HIS A 142 13.79 6.38 3.91
N LYS A 143 13.53 7.61 4.38
CA LYS A 143 13.31 7.92 5.79
C LYS A 143 12.06 7.23 6.35
N GLU A 144 10.98 7.16 5.58
CA GLU A 144 9.74 6.47 5.97
C GLU A 144 9.96 4.96 6.13
N ALA A 145 10.70 4.32 5.20
CA ALA A 145 11.04 2.90 5.31
C ALA A 145 11.96 2.60 6.50
N GLU A 146 12.96 3.45 6.74
CA GLU A 146 13.87 3.32 7.88
C GLU A 146 13.12 3.50 9.21
N PHE A 147 12.21 4.48 9.27
CA PHE A 147 11.33 4.68 10.41
C PHE A 147 10.44 3.47 10.65
N LEU A 148 9.79 2.93 9.61
CA LEU A 148 8.96 1.74 9.74
C LEU A 148 9.77 0.55 10.28
N GLN A 149 11.01 0.37 9.85
CA GLN A 149 11.87 -0.70 10.38
C GLN A 149 12.17 -0.51 11.88
N LYS A 150 12.42 0.73 12.32
CA LYS A 150 12.61 1.08 13.74
C LYS A 150 11.34 0.91 14.57
N LEU A 151 10.17 1.07 13.94
CA LEU A 151 8.85 0.90 14.57
C LEU A 151 8.49 -0.57 14.84
N LEU A 152 9.04 -1.53 14.09
CA LEU A 152 8.58 -2.94 14.12
C LEU A 152 8.54 -3.59 15.52
N PRO A 153 9.52 -3.39 16.42
CA PRO A 153 9.45 -3.95 17.77
C PRO A 153 8.26 -3.41 18.58
N GLY A 154 8.02 -2.09 18.51
CA GLY A 154 6.88 -1.46 19.17
C GLY A 154 5.54 -1.85 18.55
N TYR A 155 5.52 -1.98 17.22
CA TYR A 155 4.36 -2.47 16.49
C TYR A 155 4.01 -3.90 16.90
N TYR A 156 5.00 -4.80 17.00
CA TYR A 156 4.82 -6.16 17.53
C TYR A 156 4.20 -6.16 18.93
N MET A 157 4.69 -5.30 19.84
CA MET A 157 4.11 -5.18 21.18
C MET A 157 2.66 -4.70 21.14
N ASN A 158 2.35 -3.68 20.33
CA ASN A 158 1.00 -3.15 20.19
C ASN A 158 0.03 -4.22 19.66
N LEU A 159 0.43 -4.97 18.64
CA LEU A 159 -0.41 -6.02 18.06
C LEU A 159 -0.80 -7.11 19.08
N ASN A 160 0.13 -7.49 19.95
CA ASN A 160 -0.13 -8.49 20.99
C ASN A 160 -0.95 -7.94 22.16
N GLN A 161 -0.90 -6.63 22.44
CA GLN A 161 -1.59 -6.00 23.58
C GLN A 161 -2.91 -5.32 23.20
N ASN A 162 -3.11 -4.98 21.93
CA ASN A 162 -4.26 -4.27 21.40
C ASN A 162 -4.75 -4.91 20.08
N PRO A 163 -5.40 -6.09 20.13
CA PRO A 163 -5.82 -6.81 18.93
C PRO A 163 -6.80 -6.04 18.01
N ARG A 164 -7.46 -5.01 18.55
CA ARG A 164 -8.41 -4.16 17.81
C ARG A 164 -7.79 -2.87 17.28
N THR A 165 -6.46 -2.74 17.29
CA THR A 165 -5.72 -1.57 16.79
C THR A 165 -6.24 -1.09 15.42
N LEU A 166 -6.29 0.22 15.25
CA LEU A 166 -6.65 0.93 14.02
C LEU A 166 -5.41 1.33 13.20
N LEU A 167 -4.20 1.13 13.74
CA LEU A 167 -2.96 1.31 12.98
C LEU A 167 -2.97 0.49 11.69
N PRO A 168 -2.28 0.94 10.63
CA PRO A 168 -2.16 0.18 9.39
C PRO A 168 -1.65 -1.24 9.64
N LYS A 169 -2.22 -2.21 8.92
CA LYS A 169 -1.81 -3.61 8.98
C LYS A 169 -0.70 -3.82 7.95
N PHE A 170 0.55 -3.88 8.39
CA PHE A 170 1.69 -4.01 7.49
C PHE A 170 2.02 -5.48 7.21
N TYR A 171 2.11 -5.83 5.92
CA TYR A 171 2.32 -7.21 5.46
C TYR A 171 3.68 -7.45 4.82
N GLY A 172 4.40 -6.38 4.47
CA GLY A 172 5.76 -6.47 3.96
C GLY A 172 6.37 -5.11 3.71
N LEU A 173 7.70 -5.03 3.86
CA LEU A 173 8.53 -3.90 3.48
C LEU A 173 9.62 -4.40 2.54
N TYR A 174 9.68 -3.81 1.34
CA TYR A 174 10.59 -4.24 0.28
C TYR A 174 11.29 -3.08 -0.40
N CYS A 175 12.38 -3.35 -1.12
CA CYS A 175 13.04 -2.39 -1.99
C CYS A 175 13.48 -3.04 -3.31
N VAL A 176 13.03 -2.46 -4.41
CA VAL A 176 13.53 -2.74 -5.76
C VAL A 176 14.68 -1.78 -6.05
N GLN A 177 15.87 -2.33 -6.34
CA GLN A 177 17.04 -1.56 -6.73
C GLN A 177 17.42 -1.88 -8.18
N SER A 178 17.33 -0.92 -9.09
CA SER A 178 17.73 -1.09 -10.50
C SER A 178 18.30 0.20 -11.06
N GLY A 179 19.39 0.12 -11.84
CA GLY A 179 20.00 1.29 -12.48
C GLY A 179 20.37 2.44 -11.53
N GLY A 180 20.78 2.12 -10.30
CA GLY A 180 21.07 3.12 -9.26
C GLY A 180 19.84 3.74 -8.57
N ILE A 181 18.63 3.38 -8.99
CA ILE A 181 17.37 3.85 -8.42
C ILE A 181 16.91 2.87 -7.34
N ASN A 182 16.40 3.42 -6.23
CA ASN A 182 15.82 2.66 -5.13
C ASN A 182 14.33 3.01 -4.99
N ILE A 183 13.46 2.01 -5.16
CA ILE A 183 12.02 2.10 -4.97
C ILE A 183 11.65 1.23 -3.78
N ARG A 184 11.29 1.87 -2.67
CA ARG A 184 10.87 1.19 -1.45
C ARG A 184 9.35 1.13 -1.43
N ILE A 185 8.81 -0.02 -1.06
CA ILE A 185 7.38 -0.25 -1.02
C ILE A 185 6.97 -0.89 0.29
N VAL A 186 5.78 -0.54 0.75
CA VAL A 186 5.09 -1.19 1.85
C VAL A 186 3.82 -1.82 1.31
N VAL A 187 3.58 -3.07 1.67
CA VAL A 187 2.31 -3.75 1.44
C VAL A 187 1.50 -3.67 2.72
N MET A 188 0.24 -3.23 2.63
CA MET A 188 -0.65 -3.04 3.77
C MET A 188 -2.11 -3.32 3.39
N ASN A 189 -2.99 -3.40 4.38
CA ASN A 189 -4.41 -3.60 4.13
C ASN A 189 -5.07 -2.45 3.36
N ASN A 190 -6.04 -2.79 2.52
CA ASN A 190 -7.00 -1.82 2.02
C ASN A 190 -8.08 -1.56 3.09
N VAL A 191 -8.17 -0.31 3.57
CA VAL A 191 -9.19 0.10 4.56
C VAL A 191 -10.54 0.38 3.89
N LEU A 192 -10.55 0.69 2.60
CA LEU A 192 -11.75 1.09 1.85
C LEU A 192 -11.95 0.17 0.64
N PRO A 193 -12.37 -1.09 0.86
CA PRO A 193 -12.53 -2.04 -0.23
C PRO A 193 -13.71 -1.65 -1.14
N ARG A 194 -13.51 -1.80 -2.45
CA ARG A 194 -14.46 -1.58 -3.55
C ARG A 194 -15.69 -2.46 -3.46
N ALA A 195 -15.59 -3.60 -2.76
CA ALA A 195 -16.73 -4.46 -2.46
C ALA A 195 -17.83 -3.70 -1.67
N LEU A 196 -17.46 -2.63 -0.96
CA LEU A 196 -18.39 -1.77 -0.25
C LEU A 196 -18.50 -0.41 -0.96
N LYS A 197 -19.73 -0.01 -1.29
CA LYS A 197 -19.99 1.33 -1.83
C LYS A 197 -19.84 2.37 -0.72
N MET A 198 -18.72 3.08 -0.72
CA MET A 198 -18.52 4.22 0.19
C MET A 198 -19.31 5.44 -0.31
N HIS A 199 -20.27 5.89 0.49
CA HIS A 199 -21.05 7.10 0.20
C HIS A 199 -20.29 8.38 0.53
N TYR A 200 -19.47 8.34 1.59
CA TYR A 200 -18.66 9.46 2.05
C TYR A 200 -17.30 8.96 2.50
N ASN A 201 -16.24 9.68 2.13
CA ASN A 201 -14.88 9.43 2.57
C ASN A 201 -14.30 10.71 3.20
N TYR A 202 -13.63 10.56 4.34
CA TYR A 202 -12.96 11.67 5.03
C TYR A 202 -11.52 11.29 5.40
N ASP A 203 -10.57 12.16 5.07
CA ASP A 203 -9.24 12.21 5.69
C ASP A 203 -9.33 13.22 6.84
N LEU A 204 -9.20 12.78 8.09
CA LEU A 204 -9.31 13.63 9.28
C LEU A 204 -7.98 13.65 10.05
N LYS A 205 -7.58 14.83 10.52
CA LYS A 205 -6.30 15.05 11.24
C LYS A 205 -6.43 15.93 12.49
N GLY A 206 -7.60 16.50 12.76
CA GLY A 206 -7.83 17.41 13.90
C GLY A 206 -7.27 18.82 13.71
N SER A 207 -6.77 19.16 12.52
CA SER A 207 -6.26 20.50 12.19
C SER A 207 -7.19 21.22 11.22
N THR A 208 -7.04 22.53 11.08
CA THR A 208 -7.91 23.35 10.20
C THR A 208 -7.17 23.91 8.98
N TYR A 209 -5.86 24.11 9.05
CA TYR A 209 -5.09 24.69 7.95
C TYR A 209 -5.00 23.75 6.73
N LYS A 210 -5.49 24.20 5.57
CA LYS A 210 -5.57 23.41 4.32
C LYS A 210 -6.32 22.07 4.45
N ARG A 211 -7.27 22.00 5.40
CA ARG A 211 -8.12 20.82 5.64
C ARG A 211 -9.50 20.94 5.00
N ARG A 212 -9.51 21.39 3.74
CA ARG A 212 -10.67 21.38 2.84
C ARG A 212 -10.33 20.63 1.55
N ALA A 213 -11.25 19.83 1.02
CA ALA A 213 -11.09 19.15 -0.27
C ALA A 213 -10.91 20.18 -1.39
N SER A 214 -10.00 19.88 -2.33
CA SER A 214 -9.77 20.75 -3.48
C SER A 214 -10.95 20.65 -4.46
N ARG A 215 -11.10 21.64 -5.35
CA ARG A 215 -12.11 21.61 -6.41
C ARG A 215 -11.98 20.34 -7.27
N LYS A 216 -10.76 19.98 -7.67
CA LYS A 216 -10.47 18.77 -8.45
C LYS A 216 -10.86 17.49 -7.71
N GLU A 217 -10.66 17.43 -6.39
CA GLU A 217 -11.07 16.27 -5.59
C GLU A 217 -12.59 16.13 -5.54
N ARG A 218 -13.31 17.25 -5.38
CA ARG A 218 -14.77 17.30 -5.33
C ARG A 218 -15.46 16.91 -6.64
N GLU A 219 -14.76 17.01 -7.77
CA GLU A 219 -15.26 16.60 -9.09
C GLU A 219 -15.18 15.07 -9.31
N LYS A 220 -14.52 14.32 -8.43
CA LYS A 220 -14.46 12.85 -8.51
C LYS A 220 -15.82 12.23 -8.16
N SER A 221 -16.09 11.04 -8.69
CA SER A 221 -17.29 10.26 -8.35
C SER A 221 -17.37 9.86 -6.88
N ASN A 222 -16.22 9.67 -6.24
CA ASN A 222 -16.11 9.38 -4.81
C ASN A 222 -15.04 10.28 -4.17
N PRO A 223 -15.38 11.52 -3.82
CA PRO A 223 -14.43 12.50 -3.30
C PRO A 223 -13.96 12.13 -1.89
N THR A 224 -12.69 12.43 -1.58
CA THR A 224 -12.18 12.39 -0.21
C THR A 224 -12.21 13.78 0.42
N PHE A 225 -13.13 13.96 1.36
CA PHE A 225 -13.31 15.19 2.12
C PHE A 225 -12.29 15.33 3.26
N LYS A 226 -12.21 16.51 3.87
CA LYS A 226 -11.30 16.79 4.99
C LYS A 226 -12.03 17.42 6.18
N ASP A 227 -11.30 17.76 7.24
CA ASP A 227 -11.83 18.22 8.52
C ASP A 227 -12.83 19.38 8.41
N LEU A 228 -12.55 20.41 7.61
CA LEU A 228 -13.46 21.56 7.45
C LEU A 228 -14.71 21.23 6.62
N ASP A 229 -14.64 20.20 5.79
CA ASP A 229 -15.81 19.69 5.06
C ASP A 229 -16.67 18.86 6.03
N PHE A 230 -16.04 17.99 6.83
CA PHE A 230 -16.74 17.19 7.85
C PHE A 230 -17.51 18.06 8.84
N LEU A 231 -16.88 19.11 9.39
CA LEU A 231 -17.54 20.03 10.33
C LEU A 231 -18.72 20.80 9.71
N GLN A 232 -18.69 21.03 8.40
CA GLN A 232 -19.75 21.73 7.68
C GLN A 232 -20.90 20.79 7.30
N ASP A 233 -20.57 19.60 6.80
CA ASP A 233 -21.53 18.65 6.25
C ASP A 233 -22.22 17.83 7.35
N LEU A 234 -21.51 17.53 8.45
CA LEU A 234 -21.97 16.73 9.60
C LEU A 234 -21.83 17.51 10.92
N HIS A 235 -22.64 18.56 11.07
CA HIS A 235 -22.64 19.41 12.27
C HIS A 235 -22.98 18.64 13.57
N GLU A 236 -23.78 17.57 13.50
CA GLU A 236 -24.11 16.71 14.65
C GLU A 236 -23.09 15.57 14.86
N GLY A 237 -22.12 15.41 13.95
CA GLY A 237 -21.10 14.37 14.01
C GLY A 237 -21.61 12.98 13.59
N LEU A 238 -20.92 11.94 14.08
CA LEU A 238 -21.26 10.54 13.83
C LEU A 238 -21.85 9.93 15.11
N TYR A 239 -23.02 9.32 14.98
CA TYR A 239 -23.69 8.62 16.07
C TYR A 239 -23.16 7.19 16.19
N PHE A 240 -22.78 6.82 17.41
CA PHE A 240 -22.38 5.47 17.79
C PHE A 240 -23.17 5.07 19.04
N ASP A 241 -23.52 3.80 19.16
CA ASP A 241 -23.97 3.27 20.44
C ASP A 241 -22.84 3.35 21.49
N SER A 242 -23.22 3.31 22.77
CA SER A 242 -22.29 3.53 23.89
C SER A 242 -21.14 2.52 23.90
N GLU A 243 -21.40 1.26 23.53
CA GLU A 243 -20.39 0.21 23.53
C GLU A 243 -19.37 0.43 22.40
N THR A 244 -19.85 0.67 21.18
CA THR A 244 -19.00 0.96 20.02
C THR A 244 -18.17 2.21 20.24
N TYR A 245 -18.77 3.30 20.75
CA TYR A 245 -18.05 4.54 21.04
C TYR A 245 -16.93 4.31 22.05
N SER A 246 -17.23 3.63 23.16
CA SER A 246 -16.24 3.34 24.21
C SER A 246 -15.09 2.48 23.68
N ALA A 247 -15.39 1.45 22.89
CA ALA A 247 -14.39 0.60 22.27
C ALA A 247 -13.50 1.36 21.27
N LEU A 248 -14.10 2.21 20.43
CA LEU A 248 -13.39 3.03 19.44
C LEU A 248 -12.46 4.02 20.15
N MET A 249 -12.98 4.78 21.12
CA MET A 249 -12.19 5.79 21.83
C MET A 249 -11.06 5.18 22.65
N LYS A 250 -11.29 4.05 23.31
CA LYS A 250 -10.24 3.32 24.03
C LYS A 250 -9.13 2.87 23.09
N THR A 251 -9.49 2.38 21.90
CA THR A 251 -8.52 1.93 20.90
C THR A 251 -7.73 3.10 20.33
N LEU A 252 -8.41 4.17 19.91
CA LEU A 252 -7.78 5.39 19.40
C LEU A 252 -6.80 5.97 20.43
N GLN A 253 -7.18 6.05 21.70
CA GLN A 253 -6.30 6.57 22.74
C GLN A 253 -5.02 5.73 22.89
N ARG A 254 -5.12 4.40 22.79
CA ARG A 254 -3.95 3.51 22.85
C ARG A 254 -3.06 3.70 21.62
N ASP A 255 -3.64 3.73 20.43
CA ASP A 255 -2.89 3.86 19.18
C ASP A 255 -2.21 5.23 19.03
N CYS A 256 -2.85 6.30 19.51
CA CYS A 256 -2.23 7.63 19.60
C CYS A 256 -1.02 7.62 20.53
N ARG A 257 -1.11 7.00 21.72
CA ARG A 257 0.04 6.88 22.63
C ARG A 257 1.19 6.10 22.00
N VAL A 258 0.89 5.02 21.28
CA VAL A 258 1.92 4.27 20.53
C VAL A 258 2.57 5.17 19.49
N SER A 259 1.78 5.95 18.75
CA SER A 259 2.28 6.86 17.71
C SER A 259 3.11 8.02 18.26
N GLU A 260 2.86 8.47 19.49
CA GLU A 260 3.63 9.52 20.17
C GLU A 260 4.98 9.04 20.71
N MET A 261 5.15 7.72 20.90
CA MET A 261 6.38 7.14 21.43
C MET A 261 7.51 6.99 20.38
N PHE A 262 7.24 7.29 19.10
CA PHE A 262 8.19 7.17 17.97
C PHE A 262 8.30 8.46 17.18
#